data_AF-A0A2E3NEV5-F1
#
_entry.id   AF-A0A2E3NEV5-F1
#
_cell.length_a   1.000
_cell.length_b   1.000
_cell.length_c   1.000
_cell.angle_alpha   90.00
_cell.angle_beta   90.00
_cell.angle_gamma   90.00
#
_symmetry.space_group_name_H-M   'P 1'
#
loop_
_entity.id
_entity.type
_entity.pdbx_description
1 polymer ?
#
loop_
_entity_poly.entity_id
_entity_poly.type
_entity_poly.pdbx_seq_one_letter_code
_entity_poly.pdbx_strand_id
1 'polypeptide(L)'
;MEPMPEERDKTTEEPQVLDLVAPWNLPLALDLGDRERETIAATLTELNAELASEQPRSQALEKLIERFPTPTVQRHSITDTKSNLTSEDVESYDRYFEVRHVDTESPARSIVRSLLMTCHSFLSLRETGFSFDSEQVALQTTGFREHARLIARICGIALER
;
A
#
# COMPACT_ATOMS: atom_id res chain seq x y z
N MET A 1 17.90 -48.02 12.82
CA MET A 1 17.20 -47.33 11.71
C MET A 1 16.07 -46.58 12.40
N GLU A 2 16.39 -45.38 12.90
CA GLU A 2 15.41 -44.51 13.56
C GLU A 2 14.68 -43.72 12.47
N PRO A 3 13.34 -43.60 12.51
CA PRO A 3 12.63 -42.78 11.55
C PRO A 3 12.90 -41.30 11.86
N MET A 4 13.30 -40.56 10.82
CA MET A 4 13.44 -39.11 10.85
C MET A 4 12.10 -38.43 11.17
N PRO A 5 12.13 -37.30 11.91
CA PRO A 5 10.91 -36.58 12.25
C PRO A 5 10.36 -35.88 10.99
N GLU A 6 9.04 -36.00 10.86
CA GLU A 6 8.18 -35.43 9.84
C GLU A 6 8.47 -33.94 9.59
N GLU A 7 8.59 -33.59 8.31
CA GLU A 7 8.61 -32.23 7.81
C GLU A 7 7.40 -31.48 8.37
N ARG A 8 7.66 -30.49 9.22
CA ARG A 8 6.64 -29.57 9.68
C ARG A 8 6.10 -28.82 8.47
N ASP A 9 4.80 -29.03 8.26
CA ASP A 9 3.85 -28.19 7.53
C ASP A 9 4.30 -26.72 7.52
N LYS A 10 4.92 -26.30 6.41
CA LYS A 10 5.08 -24.88 6.10
C LYS A 10 3.75 -24.46 5.53
N THR A 11 2.88 -23.90 6.38
CA THR A 11 1.81 -23.01 5.93
C THR A 11 2.44 -22.00 4.97
N THR A 12 2.19 -22.18 3.68
CA THR A 12 2.59 -21.26 2.62
C THR A 12 1.73 -20.01 2.79
N GLU A 13 2.08 -19.15 3.74
CA GLU A 13 1.60 -17.78 3.73
C GLU A 13 2.08 -17.19 2.42
N GLU A 14 1.14 -16.95 1.50
CA GLU A 14 1.47 -16.24 0.26
C GLU A 14 2.11 -14.91 0.66
N PRO A 15 3.28 -14.56 0.11
CA PRO A 15 3.94 -13.31 0.43
C PRO A 15 2.98 -12.15 0.16
N GLN A 16 2.99 -11.16 1.05
CA GLN A 16 2.05 -10.05 1.01
C GLN A 16 2.38 -9.12 -0.18
N VAL A 17 1.84 -9.45 -1.36
CA VAL A 17 2.07 -8.69 -2.59
C VAL A 17 1.37 -7.34 -2.53
N LEU A 18 2.10 -6.27 -2.87
CA LEU A 18 1.54 -4.92 -2.98
C LEU A 18 0.86 -4.73 -4.34
N ASP A 19 -0.46 -4.55 -4.32
CA ASP A 19 -1.21 -4.19 -5.51
C ASP A 19 -0.97 -2.71 -5.86
N LEU A 20 -0.50 -2.44 -7.07
CA LEU A 20 -0.27 -1.12 -7.62
C LEU A 20 -1.22 -0.88 -8.78
N VAL A 21 -2.02 0.18 -8.70
CA VAL A 21 -2.87 0.55 -9.83
C VAL A 21 -1.97 0.95 -10.99
N ALA A 22 -2.21 0.33 -12.16
CA ALA A 22 -1.44 0.64 -13.36
C ALA A 22 -1.55 2.14 -13.69
N PRO A 23 -0.43 2.89 -13.73
CA PRO A 23 -0.48 4.36 -13.82
C PRO A 23 -1.09 4.87 -15.12
N TRP A 24 -1.01 4.09 -16.20
CA TRP A 24 -1.62 4.41 -17.49
C TRP A 24 -3.15 4.24 -17.52
N ASN A 25 -3.73 3.53 -16.55
CA ASN A 25 -5.17 3.32 -16.41
C ASN A 25 -5.80 4.23 -15.35
N LEU A 26 -5.02 5.13 -14.73
CA LEU A 26 -5.56 6.08 -13.77
C LEU A 26 -6.40 7.14 -14.47
N PRO A 27 -7.65 7.36 -14.03
CA PRO A 27 -8.50 8.39 -14.62
C PRO A 27 -7.97 9.79 -14.26
N LEU A 28 -8.18 10.76 -15.16
CA LEU A 28 -7.80 12.15 -14.94
C LEU A 28 -8.53 12.79 -13.74
N ALA A 29 -9.71 12.28 -13.40
CA ALA A 29 -10.48 12.67 -12.23
C ALA A 29 -11.06 11.41 -11.57
N LEU A 30 -10.99 11.34 -10.25
CA LEU A 30 -11.60 10.28 -9.46
C LEU A 30 -13.01 10.73 -9.06
N ASP A 31 -14.02 10.21 -9.74
CA ASP A 31 -15.41 10.45 -9.35
C ASP A 31 -15.76 9.52 -8.18
N LEU A 32 -15.93 10.11 -7.00
CA LEU A 32 -16.22 9.38 -5.77
C LEU A 32 -17.63 9.69 -5.32
N GLY A 33 -18.43 8.63 -5.16
CA GLY A 33 -19.70 8.72 -4.44
C GLY A 33 -19.48 9.10 -2.97
N ASP A 34 -20.50 9.71 -2.36
CA ASP A 34 -20.40 10.32 -1.02
C ASP A 34 -19.86 9.36 0.04
N ARG A 35 -20.38 8.13 0.08
CA ARG A 35 -19.94 7.10 1.05
C ARG A 35 -18.45 6.74 0.88
N GLU A 36 -17.97 6.66 -0.35
CA GLU A 36 -16.58 6.35 -0.63
C GLU A 36 -15.66 7.52 -0.25
N ARG A 37 -16.08 8.74 -0.58
CA ARG A 37 -15.41 9.98 -0.18
C ARG A 37 -15.27 10.06 1.34
N GLU A 38 -16.34 9.81 2.08
CA GLU A 38 -16.34 9.78 3.55
C GLU A 38 -15.40 8.71 4.10
N THR A 39 -15.45 7.49 3.55
CA THR A 39 -14.59 6.38 3.97
C THR A 39 -13.11 6.72 3.76
N ILE A 40 -12.77 7.25 2.58
CA ILE A 40 -11.40 7.67 2.26
C ILE A 40 -10.97 8.84 3.15
N ALA A 41 -11.84 9.83 3.36
CA ALA A 41 -11.54 10.99 4.21
C ALA A 41 -11.23 10.56 5.65
N ALA A 42 -12.09 9.75 6.26
CA ALA A 42 -11.87 9.21 7.61
C ALA A 42 -10.55 8.43 7.68
N THR A 43 -10.30 7.56 6.71
CA THR A 43 -9.08 6.74 6.65
C THR A 43 -7.82 7.57 6.54
N LEU A 44 -7.80 8.58 5.67
CA LEU A 44 -6.64 9.45 5.49
C LEU A 44 -6.41 10.37 6.69
N THR A 45 -7.48 10.79 7.38
CA THR A 45 -7.38 11.53 8.64
C THR A 45 -6.77 10.66 9.74
N GLU A 46 -7.27 9.43 9.93
CA GLU A 46 -6.72 8.48 10.90
C GLU A 46 -5.25 8.14 10.60
N LEU A 47 -4.89 7.89 9.33
CA LEU A 47 -3.51 7.67 8.91
C LEU A 47 -2.60 8.86 9.27
N ASN A 48 -3.04 10.09 8.96
CA ASN A 48 -2.26 11.28 9.25
C ASN A 48 -2.07 11.50 10.75
N ALA A 49 -3.09 11.22 11.56
CA ALA A 49 -3.01 11.30 13.01
C ALA A 49 -2.00 10.28 13.57
N GLU A 50 -2.05 9.03 13.09
CA GLU A 50 -1.13 7.98 13.50
C GLU A 50 0.33 8.33 13.16
N LEU A 51 0.58 8.78 11.92
CA LEU A 51 1.91 9.20 11.47
C LEU A 51 2.42 10.47 12.14
N ALA A 52 1.54 11.29 12.72
CA ALA A 52 1.90 12.49 13.48
C ALA A 52 2.13 12.20 14.98
N SER A 53 1.81 10.99 15.45
CA SER A 53 2.01 10.62 16.85
C SER A 53 3.51 10.55 17.20
N GLU A 54 3.83 10.66 18.48
CA GLU A 54 5.22 10.55 18.96
C GLU A 54 5.82 9.17 18.71
N GLN A 55 4.97 8.13 18.69
CA GLN A 55 5.37 6.74 18.49
C GLN A 55 4.38 6.05 17.54
N PRO A 56 4.47 6.27 16.23
CA PRO A 56 3.62 5.59 15.26
C PRO A 56 3.85 4.09 15.32
N ARG A 57 2.78 3.29 15.35
CA ARG A 57 2.84 1.83 15.47
C ARG A 57 2.21 1.11 14.29
N SER A 58 2.83 0.03 13.85
CA SER A 58 2.31 -0.80 12.75
C SER A 58 0.92 -1.36 13.07
N GLN A 59 0.68 -1.80 14.31
CA GLN A 59 -0.60 -2.36 14.75
C GLN A 59 -1.79 -1.39 14.60
N ALA A 60 -1.57 -0.09 14.71
CA ALA A 60 -2.62 0.90 14.48
C ALA A 60 -3.02 0.95 13.00
N LEU A 61 -2.03 0.85 12.10
CA LEU A 61 -2.25 0.77 10.66
C LEU A 61 -2.86 -0.56 10.23
N GLU A 62 -2.50 -1.67 10.88
CA GLU A 62 -3.12 -2.98 10.64
C GLU A 62 -4.63 -2.92 10.82
N LYS A 63 -5.10 -2.37 11.96
CA LYS A 63 -6.54 -2.15 12.21
C LYS A 63 -7.20 -1.22 11.20
N LEU A 64 -6.46 -0.26 10.67
CA LEU A 64 -6.97 0.63 9.63
C LEU A 64 -7.11 -0.11 8.29
N ILE A 65 -6.14 -0.96 7.94
CA ILE A 65 -6.16 -1.82 6.75
C ILE A 65 -7.30 -2.85 6.81
N GLU A 66 -7.55 -3.45 7.97
CA GLU A 66 -8.63 -4.42 8.18
C GLU A 66 -10.03 -3.80 8.02
N ARG A 67 -10.21 -2.57 8.51
CA ARG A 67 -11.47 -1.82 8.39
C ARG A 67 -11.66 -1.21 7.00
N PHE A 68 -10.56 -0.92 6.29
CA PHE A 68 -10.63 -0.29 4.99
C PHE A 68 -11.10 -1.28 3.91
N PRO A 69 -12.16 -0.96 3.14
CA PRO A 69 -12.70 -1.88 2.15
C PRO A 69 -11.64 -2.35 1.15
N THR A 70 -11.46 -3.67 1.04
CA THR A 70 -10.57 -4.25 0.03
C THR A 70 -11.16 -3.99 -1.36
N PRO A 71 -10.44 -3.28 -2.25
CA PRO A 71 -10.89 -3.08 -3.61
C PRO A 71 -10.89 -4.42 -4.37
N THR A 72 -11.84 -4.58 -5.27
CA THR A 72 -11.76 -5.68 -6.25
C THR A 72 -10.71 -5.28 -7.28
N VAL A 73 -9.74 -6.18 -7.49
CA VAL A 73 -8.61 -5.97 -8.39
C VAL A 73 -8.44 -7.18 -9.31
N GLN A 74 -7.96 -6.93 -10.51
CA GLN A 74 -7.54 -7.96 -11.45
C GLN A 74 -6.10 -7.69 -11.86
N ARG A 75 -5.30 -8.74 -12.01
CA ARG A 75 -3.91 -8.59 -12.48
C ARG A 75 -3.94 -7.98 -13.88
N HIS A 76 -3.22 -6.87 -14.05
CA HIS A 76 -3.05 -6.26 -15.35
C HIS A 76 -2.06 -7.09 -16.19
N SER A 77 -2.44 -7.42 -17.42
CA SER A 77 -1.55 -8.09 -18.36
C SER A 77 -0.78 -7.04 -19.17
N ILE A 78 0.50 -6.88 -18.87
CA ILE A 78 1.37 -5.94 -19.58
C ILE A 78 1.75 -6.57 -20.91
N THR A 79 1.20 -6.03 -21.99
CA THR A 79 1.46 -6.50 -23.36
C THR A 79 2.39 -5.59 -24.16
N ASP A 80 2.50 -4.32 -23.76
CA ASP A 80 3.38 -3.31 -24.35
C ASP A 80 3.72 -2.26 -23.27
N THR A 81 5.01 -1.95 -23.11
CA THR A 81 5.49 -0.95 -22.14
C THR A 81 5.72 0.42 -22.76
N LYS A 82 5.62 0.56 -24.08
CA LYS A 82 6.00 1.77 -24.84
C LYS A 82 7.41 2.28 -24.51
N SER A 83 8.30 1.36 -24.17
CA SER A 83 9.67 1.62 -23.76
C SER A 83 10.59 0.49 -24.26
N ASN A 84 11.87 0.53 -23.87
CA ASN A 84 12.81 -0.55 -24.16
C ASN A 84 12.63 -1.78 -23.25
N LEU A 85 11.71 -1.72 -22.28
CA LEU A 85 11.41 -2.84 -21.38
C LEU A 85 10.44 -3.82 -22.05
N THR A 86 10.71 -5.10 -21.91
CA THR A 86 9.77 -6.16 -22.30
C THR A 86 8.73 -6.39 -21.19
N SER A 87 7.64 -7.10 -21.51
CA SER A 87 6.70 -7.57 -20.49
C SER A 87 7.36 -8.49 -19.47
N GLU A 88 8.33 -9.32 -19.89
CA GLU A 88 9.10 -10.21 -19.02
C GLU A 88 10.00 -9.45 -18.03
N ASP A 89 10.56 -8.31 -18.46
CA ASP A 89 11.34 -7.43 -17.57
C ASP A 89 10.45 -6.87 -16.45
N VAL A 90 9.24 -6.44 -16.80
CA VAL A 90 8.28 -5.92 -15.81
C VAL A 90 7.79 -7.04 -14.89
N GLU A 91 7.50 -8.24 -15.41
CA GLU A 91 7.14 -9.38 -14.55
C GLU A 91 8.26 -9.80 -13.60
N SER A 92 9.52 -9.70 -14.06
CA SER A 92 10.69 -9.98 -13.23
C SER A 92 10.87 -8.93 -12.14
N TYR A 93 10.63 -7.66 -12.48
CA TYR A 93 10.59 -6.56 -11.52
C TYR A 93 9.48 -6.77 -10.48
N ASP A 94 8.25 -7.03 -10.92
CA ASP A 94 7.09 -7.27 -10.06
C ASP A 94 7.34 -8.41 -9.08
N ARG A 95 7.93 -9.51 -9.57
CA ARG A 95 8.31 -10.66 -8.73
C ARG A 95 9.41 -10.32 -7.72
N TYR A 96 10.43 -9.57 -8.13
CA TYR A 96 11.55 -9.22 -7.26
C TYR A 96 11.13 -8.25 -6.14
N PHE A 97 10.28 -7.28 -6.46
CA PHE A 97 9.80 -6.27 -5.50
C PHE A 97 8.49 -6.67 -4.79
N GLU A 98 7.97 -7.87 -5.06
CA GLU A 98 6.70 -8.36 -4.52
C GLU A 98 5.55 -7.37 -4.76
N VAL A 99 5.53 -6.77 -5.95
CA VAL A 99 4.45 -5.88 -6.41
C VAL A 99 3.66 -6.54 -7.53
N ARG A 100 2.43 -6.09 -7.73
CA ARG A 100 1.60 -6.52 -8.86
C ARG A 100 0.85 -5.33 -9.43
N HIS A 101 1.02 -5.10 -10.72
CA HIS A 101 0.17 -4.15 -11.43
C HIS A 101 -1.25 -4.69 -11.57
N VAL A 102 -2.24 -3.89 -11.19
CA VAL A 102 -3.66 -4.26 -11.20
C VAL A 102 -4.56 -3.25 -11.89
N ASP A 103 -5.63 -3.77 -12.47
CA ASP A 103 -6.81 -3.03 -12.88
C ASP A 103 -7.86 -3.09 -11.77
N THR A 104 -8.63 -2.02 -11.61
CA THR A 104 -9.63 -1.89 -10.55
C THR A 104 -10.75 -0.94 -10.96
N GLU A 105 -11.96 -1.24 -10.52
CA GLU A 105 -13.11 -0.33 -10.63
C GLU A 105 -13.13 0.73 -9.53
N SER A 106 -12.24 0.61 -8.53
CA SER A 106 -12.14 1.54 -7.39
C SER A 106 -10.69 2.05 -7.24
N PRO A 107 -10.19 2.85 -8.20
CA PRO A 107 -8.80 3.30 -8.21
C PRO A 107 -8.41 4.08 -6.97
N ALA A 108 -9.30 4.94 -6.44
CA ALA A 108 -9.04 5.70 -5.23
C ALA A 108 -8.83 4.80 -4.00
N ARG A 109 -9.65 3.75 -3.83
CA ARG A 109 -9.46 2.77 -2.74
C ARG A 109 -8.16 2.02 -2.90
N SER A 110 -7.84 1.57 -4.11
CA SER A 110 -6.60 0.84 -4.37
C SER A 110 -5.39 1.70 -4.01
N ILE A 111 -5.34 2.96 -4.45
CA ILE A 111 -4.26 3.89 -4.09
C ILE A 111 -4.13 4.08 -2.57
N VAL A 112 -5.26 4.32 -1.88
CA VAL A 112 -5.26 4.50 -0.42
C VAL A 112 -4.78 3.23 0.28
N ARG A 113 -5.23 2.05 -0.15
CA ARG A 113 -4.81 0.77 0.41
C ARG A 113 -3.32 0.52 0.20
N SER A 114 -2.78 0.80 -0.98
CA SER A 114 -1.34 0.66 -1.25
C SER A 114 -0.52 1.58 -0.35
N LEU A 115 -0.98 2.83 -0.11
CA LEU A 115 -0.33 3.73 0.85
C LEU A 115 -0.38 3.17 2.27
N LEU A 116 -1.53 2.69 2.74
CA LEU A 116 -1.66 2.09 4.07
C LEU A 116 -0.70 0.91 4.25
N MET A 117 -0.67 -0.01 3.28
CA MET A 117 0.22 -1.17 3.30
C MET A 117 1.70 -0.75 3.31
N THR A 118 2.07 0.24 2.52
CA THR A 118 3.45 0.76 2.49
C THR A 118 3.86 1.37 3.83
N CYS A 119 2.98 2.21 4.42
CA CYS A 119 3.20 2.79 5.74
C CYS A 119 3.30 1.71 6.82
N HIS A 120 2.41 0.71 6.78
CA HIS A 120 2.42 -0.44 7.69
C HIS A 120 3.75 -1.17 7.62
N SER A 121 4.17 -1.62 6.42
CA SER A 121 5.43 -2.34 6.23
C SER A 121 6.64 -1.53 6.70
N PHE A 122 6.65 -0.22 6.46
CA PHE A 122 7.69 0.67 6.98
C PHE A 122 7.74 0.70 8.52
N LEU A 123 6.60 0.86 9.18
CA LEU A 123 6.54 0.86 10.65
C LEU A 123 6.89 -0.51 11.24
N SER A 124 6.41 -1.60 10.64
CA SER A 124 6.78 -2.95 11.04
C SER A 124 8.28 -3.16 10.94
N LEU A 125 8.92 -2.71 9.84
CA LEU A 125 10.37 -2.78 9.69
C LEU A 125 11.10 -2.05 10.82
N ARG A 126 10.64 -0.85 11.20
CA ARG A 126 11.23 -0.09 12.32
C ARG A 126 11.10 -0.81 13.65
N GLU A 127 10.03 -1.56 13.85
CA GLU A 127 9.77 -2.32 15.08
C GLU A 127 10.61 -3.60 15.18
N THR A 128 11.19 -4.10 14.08
CA THR A 128 12.08 -5.29 14.09
C THR A 128 13.42 -5.08 14.80
N GLY A 129 13.71 -3.87 15.29
CA GLY A 129 14.95 -3.54 16.00
C GLY A 129 16.11 -3.15 15.08
N PHE A 130 15.87 -3.02 13.78
CA PHE A 130 16.84 -2.43 12.87
C PHE A 130 17.02 -0.95 13.19
N SER A 131 18.26 -0.50 13.42
CA SER A 131 18.54 0.91 13.71
C SER A 131 18.54 1.70 12.40
N PHE A 132 17.40 2.33 12.12
CA PHE A 132 17.30 3.31 11.05
C PHE A 132 17.77 4.67 11.53
N ASP A 133 18.37 5.44 10.63
CA ASP A 133 18.69 6.84 10.85
C ASP A 133 17.42 7.63 11.18
N SER A 134 17.42 8.36 12.29
CA SER A 134 16.24 9.04 12.80
C SER A 134 15.79 10.20 11.93
N GLU A 135 16.72 10.87 11.23
CA GLU A 135 16.41 11.94 10.29
C GLU A 135 15.71 11.35 9.04
N GLN A 136 16.23 10.25 8.50
CA GLN A 136 15.61 9.55 7.37
C GLN A 136 14.22 9.01 7.72
N VAL A 137 14.04 8.49 8.94
CA VAL A 137 12.72 8.06 9.43
C VAL A 137 11.74 9.24 9.49
N ALA A 138 12.17 10.39 10.01
CA ALA A 138 11.32 11.58 10.09
C ALA A 138 10.97 12.13 8.70
N LEU A 139 11.93 12.14 7.77
CA LEU A 139 11.72 12.53 6.38
C LEU A 139 10.73 11.60 5.68
N GLN A 140 10.91 10.28 5.81
CA GLN A 140 10.01 9.30 5.21
C GLN A 140 8.58 9.40 5.78
N THR A 141 8.45 9.59 7.10
CA THR A 141 7.16 9.79 7.76
C THR A 141 6.47 11.06 7.28
N THR A 142 7.21 12.15 7.13
CA THR A 142 6.71 13.40 6.51
C THR A 142 6.27 13.15 5.07
N GLY A 143 7.06 12.40 4.29
CA GLY A 143 6.74 12.02 2.92
C GLY A 143 5.42 11.26 2.80
N PHE A 144 5.15 10.31 3.70
CA PHE A 144 3.87 9.60 3.74
C PHE A 144 2.68 10.52 4.05
N ARG A 145 2.84 11.47 4.96
CA ARG A 145 1.79 12.46 5.28
C ARG A 145 1.50 13.37 4.10
N GLU A 146 2.54 13.85 3.41
CA GLU A 146 2.36 14.64 2.19
C GLU A 146 1.72 13.83 1.07
N HIS A 147 2.05 12.54 0.95
CA HIS A 147 1.40 11.62 0.01
C HIS A 147 -0.10 11.48 0.34
N ALA A 148 -0.46 11.26 1.61
CA ALA A 148 -1.86 11.20 2.04
C ALA A 148 -2.63 12.49 1.70
N ARG A 149 -2.00 13.67 1.90
CA ARG A 149 -2.58 14.97 1.51
C ARG A 149 -2.74 15.11 0.00
N LEU A 150 -1.78 14.61 -0.79
CA LEU A 150 -1.90 14.58 -2.24
C LEU A 150 -3.09 13.72 -2.67
N ILE A 151 -3.23 12.51 -2.12
CA ILE A 151 -4.37 11.62 -2.40
C ILE A 151 -5.69 12.32 -2.06
N ALA A 152 -5.79 12.96 -0.89
CA ALA A 152 -6.99 13.69 -0.52
C ALA A 152 -7.34 14.78 -1.55
N ARG A 153 -6.36 15.55 -2.02
CA ARG A 153 -6.58 16.58 -3.05
C ARG A 153 -7.08 16.01 -4.36
N ILE A 154 -6.48 14.94 -4.88
CA ILE A 154 -6.92 14.32 -6.15
C ILE A 154 -8.32 13.69 -6.03
N CYS A 155 -8.70 13.29 -4.81
CA CYS A 155 -10.04 12.80 -4.49
C CYS A 155 -11.07 13.91 -4.20
N GLY A 156 -10.66 15.18 -4.17
CA GLY A 156 -11.54 16.30 -3.80
C GLY A 156 -11.97 16.27 -2.33
N ILE A 157 -11.07 15.86 -1.43
CA ILE A 157 -11.28 15.75 0.02
C ILE A 157 -10.43 16.81 0.73
N ALA A 158 -11.04 17.51 1.68
CA ALA A 158 -10.32 18.38 2.61
C ALA A 158 -9.96 17.58 3.86
N LEU A 159 -8.67 17.41 4.13
CA LEU A 159 -8.21 16.88 5.42
C LEU A 159 -8.11 18.04 6.41
N GLU A 160 -8.64 17.84 7.62
CA GLU A 160 -8.44 18.79 8.72
C GLU A 160 -6.94 18.88 9.04
N ARG A 161 -6.47 20.10 9.38
CA ARG A 161 -5.04 20.42 9.55
C ARG A 161 -4.51 20.01 10.92
#